data_AF-A0A1Y2BXU7-F1
#
_entry.id   AF-A0A1Y2BXU7-F1
#
_cell.length_a   1.000
_cell.length_b   1.000
_cell.length_c   1.000
_cell.angle_alpha   90.00
_cell.angle_beta   90.00
_cell.angle_gamma   90.00
#
_symmetry.space_group_name_H-M   'P 1'
#
loop_
_entity.id
_entity.type
_entity.pdbx_description
1 polymer ?
#
loop_
_entity_poly.entity_id
_entity_poly.type
_entity_poly.pdbx_seq_one_letter_code
_entity_poly.pdbx_strand_id
1 'polypeptide(L)'
;MSTEDNKPVANSGNNKVLLFSAGSLIVGGAIGAVIAYFATKANNDASVSSASASASSSVPPMVPGWFAERTFHENAIVCPWTTNPLNDTDCQWRKAEITRMRNAIATCENPLAFNLEAIGHRGAALVAPEETIKSWQIGVDSGAGFIECDAAVTKDLQLTCRHSTCDLHFTTDILTRPEMVAKCSTPFTPASNGTAAKVNCCTYDFTMEEMSKLCSIMESGTNPKATTPDEYLVNSTPFRSVGLAKGECHKMVSHKDYLKFAKSKNVNVIPELKDTTEKGTQDFLKSKNSSIEFLADLMASELREIGFTAPLDANFRNAKRGTIGIMQTFDRRVARYWKTSKNKDLSVEYMWESDFNSTLTEKDCDEPADCGTDDVVLGMMNLGVELISPAFNYYVTAENHRIVESKGSKNLKALKAKSGKNTYFGSWSLERSGCASHYGSSNATFNAEKGLGAIGGCGWYYNTVEGEATFGQHEDTLLMLDVLFKQVGLVGLFSDFPASVSMYSNCILNKK
;
A
#
# COMPACT_ATOMS: atom_id res chain seq x y z
N MET A 1 30.10 3.28 55.05
CA MET A 1 31.26 2.51 55.56
C MET A 1 31.17 1.12 54.96
N SER A 2 32.27 0.73 54.32
CA SER A 2 32.60 -0.52 53.63
C SER A 2 32.49 -1.76 54.55
N THR A 3 32.47 -3.04 54.12
CA THR A 3 33.25 -3.79 53.11
C THR A 3 32.66 -5.21 52.93
N GLU A 4 32.78 -5.78 51.72
CA GLU A 4 33.22 -7.17 51.34
C GLU A 4 32.61 -8.42 52.02
N ASP A 5 32.56 -9.64 51.49
CA ASP A 5 32.63 -10.31 50.18
C ASP A 5 32.32 -11.80 50.47
N ASN A 6 31.78 -12.54 49.51
CA ASN A 6 32.11 -13.95 49.17
C ASN A 6 30.95 -14.74 48.52
N LYS A 7 31.14 -15.09 47.24
CA LYS A 7 30.74 -16.39 46.63
C LYS A 7 31.77 -17.47 47.05
N PRO A 8 31.66 -18.79 46.73
CA PRO A 8 30.81 -19.48 45.74
C PRO A 8 30.20 -20.83 46.24
N VAL A 9 29.42 -21.54 45.41
CA VAL A 9 29.49 -23.02 45.19
C VAL A 9 28.65 -23.38 43.96
N ALA A 10 29.26 -24.13 43.04
CA ALA A 10 28.58 -24.90 41.98
C ALA A 10 28.50 -26.37 42.40
N ASN A 11 27.40 -27.09 42.12
CA ASN A 11 27.49 -28.51 41.82
C ASN A 11 26.28 -29.13 41.09
N SER A 12 26.63 -29.93 40.08
CA SER A 12 26.05 -31.20 39.61
C SER A 12 24.55 -31.36 39.31
N GLY A 13 24.26 -31.50 38.01
CA GLY A 13 23.60 -32.65 37.36
C GLY A 13 22.42 -33.36 38.04
N ASN A 14 21.29 -33.44 37.31
CA ASN A 14 20.72 -34.74 36.97
C ASN A 14 19.66 -34.64 35.87
N ASN A 15 19.89 -35.42 34.81
CA ASN A 15 18.94 -35.80 33.78
C ASN A 15 17.67 -36.40 34.41
N LYS A 16 16.50 -35.88 34.03
CA LYS A 16 15.28 -36.68 33.95
C LYS A 16 14.62 -36.46 32.60
N VAL A 17 14.90 -37.40 31.71
CA VAL A 17 14.09 -37.74 30.55
C VAL A 17 12.72 -38.18 31.07
N LEU A 18 11.68 -37.40 30.79
CA LEU A 18 10.29 -37.82 30.93
C LEU A 18 9.77 -38.14 29.53
N LEU A 19 9.85 -39.42 29.19
CA LEU A 19 9.12 -40.04 28.09
C LEU A 19 7.63 -39.92 28.38
N PHE A 20 6.92 -39.09 27.61
CA PHE A 20 5.48 -39.22 27.44
C PHE A 20 5.20 -39.96 26.14
N SER A 21 4.42 -41.03 26.31
CA SER A 21 3.95 -41.99 25.33
C SER A 21 3.24 -41.35 24.14
N ALA A 22 3.57 -41.81 22.95
CA ALA A 22 2.87 -41.55 21.70
C ALA A 22 1.40 -41.99 21.78
N GLY A 23 0.49 -41.03 21.57
CA GLY A 23 -0.94 -41.28 21.45
C GLY A 23 -1.64 -40.06 20.85
N SER A 24 -1.90 -40.14 19.54
CA SER A 24 -2.82 -39.29 18.77
C SER A 24 -2.44 -37.82 18.56
N LEU A 25 -1.72 -37.54 17.47
CA LEU A 25 -1.74 -36.23 16.79
C LEU A 25 -1.32 -36.37 15.32
N ILE A 26 -2.20 -36.95 14.50
CA ILE A 26 -2.12 -36.87 13.03
C ILE A 26 -2.86 -35.58 12.62
N VAL A 27 -2.23 -34.40 12.74
CA VAL A 27 -2.58 -33.16 11.99
C VAL A 27 -1.38 -32.19 11.89
N GLY A 28 -0.32 -32.31 12.71
CA GLY A 28 0.78 -31.31 12.73
C GLY A 28 1.93 -31.48 11.74
N GLY A 29 1.99 -32.58 10.96
CA GLY A 29 3.21 -32.96 10.22
C GLY A 29 3.46 -32.21 8.90
N ALA A 30 2.41 -31.66 8.26
CA ALA A 30 2.55 -31.08 6.92
C ALA A 30 3.05 -29.62 6.94
N ILE A 31 2.84 -28.89 8.04
CA ILE A 31 3.15 -27.46 8.16
C ILE A 31 4.62 -27.24 8.60
N GLY A 32 5.14 -28.09 9.49
CA GLY A 32 6.54 -28.01 9.93
C GLY A 32 7.57 -28.25 8.81
N ALA A 33 7.20 -29.01 7.78
CA ALA A 33 8.04 -29.22 6.60
C ALA A 33 8.13 -27.97 5.70
N VAL A 34 7.11 -27.11 5.72
CA VAL A 34 7.04 -25.87 4.93
C VAL A 34 7.96 -24.80 5.53
N ILE A 35 7.99 -24.67 6.86
CA ILE A 35 8.87 -23.72 7.58
C ILE A 35 10.35 -24.10 7.44
N ALA A 36 10.69 -25.39 7.57
CA ALA A 36 12.07 -25.86 7.35
C ALA A 36 12.55 -25.64 5.91
N TYR A 37 11.63 -25.66 4.94
CA TYR A 37 11.91 -25.42 3.53
C TYR A 37 12.11 -23.92 3.21
N PHE A 38 11.41 -23.01 3.90
CA PHE A 38 11.54 -21.55 3.68
C PHE A 38 12.60 -20.87 4.57
N ALA A 39 12.88 -21.37 5.77
CA ALA A 39 13.83 -20.76 6.70
C ALA A 39 15.31 -21.06 6.41
N THR A 40 15.63 -22.14 5.69
CA THR A 40 17.02 -22.63 5.55
C THR A 40 17.88 -21.88 4.54
N LYS A 41 17.36 -20.82 3.88
CA LYS A 41 18.14 -20.03 2.91
C LYS A 41 18.37 -18.56 3.27
N ALA A 42 17.98 -18.12 4.47
CA ALA A 42 18.22 -16.75 4.96
C ALA A 42 19.56 -16.56 5.69
N ASN A 43 20.33 -17.63 5.94
CA ASN A 43 21.69 -17.55 6.49
C ASN A 43 22.67 -18.20 5.52
N ASN A 44 23.42 -17.41 4.77
CA ASN A 44 24.73 -17.80 4.25
C ASN A 44 25.51 -16.57 3.73
N ASP A 45 26.00 -15.78 4.68
CA ASP A 45 27.30 -15.11 4.57
C ASP A 45 28.22 -15.74 5.64
N ALA A 46 28.84 -16.88 5.30
CA ALA A 46 30.11 -17.38 5.88
C ALA A 46 30.49 -18.77 5.31
N SER A 47 31.40 -18.77 4.34
CA SER A 47 32.48 -19.73 4.04
C SER A 47 32.37 -21.27 4.35
N VAL A 48 32.60 -22.06 3.28
CA VAL A 48 33.38 -23.33 3.16
C VAL A 48 32.67 -24.71 3.08
N SER A 49 32.78 -25.28 1.87
CA SER A 49 32.88 -26.69 1.39
C SER A 49 32.15 -27.86 2.06
N SER A 50 31.32 -28.58 1.28
CA SER A 50 31.66 -29.88 0.66
C SER A 50 30.44 -30.47 -0.07
N ALA A 51 30.69 -31.22 -1.14
CA ALA A 51 29.71 -31.67 -2.11
C ALA A 51 29.06 -33.02 -1.74
N SER A 52 27.76 -33.16 -2.04
CA SER A 52 27.18 -34.40 -2.55
C SER A 52 25.84 -34.12 -3.25
N ALA A 53 25.74 -34.51 -4.52
CA ALA A 53 24.55 -34.35 -5.36
C ALA A 53 23.49 -35.43 -5.06
N SER A 54 22.20 -35.07 -5.05
CA SER A 54 21.13 -35.92 -5.58
C SER A 54 19.81 -35.17 -5.78
N ALA A 55 19.15 -35.52 -6.90
CA ALA A 55 17.75 -35.37 -7.28
C ALA A 55 17.14 -33.94 -7.39
N SER A 56 16.96 -33.53 -8.64
CA SER A 56 16.20 -32.36 -9.07
C SER A 56 14.69 -32.51 -8.83
N SER A 57 14.14 -31.65 -7.96
CA SER A 57 12.77 -31.15 -8.08
C SER A 57 12.87 -29.64 -8.28
N SER A 58 12.39 -29.16 -9.43
CA SER A 58 12.34 -27.75 -9.76
C SER A 58 11.23 -27.08 -8.93
N VAL A 59 11.55 -26.68 -7.70
CA VAL A 59 10.69 -25.83 -6.89
C VAL A 59 10.92 -24.37 -7.28
N PRO A 60 9.87 -23.54 -7.46
CA PRO A 60 10.03 -22.14 -7.81
C PRO A 60 10.81 -21.38 -6.73
N PRO A 61 11.67 -20.41 -7.09
CA PRO A 61 12.42 -19.64 -6.12
C PRO A 61 11.55 -18.52 -5.51
N MET A 62 11.82 -18.27 -4.22
CA MET A 62 11.79 -16.96 -3.56
C MET A 62 10.43 -16.32 -3.27
N VAL A 63 9.78 -16.82 -2.21
CA VAL A 63 9.08 -15.94 -1.28
C VAL A 63 10.10 -15.59 -0.17
N PRO A 64 10.52 -14.32 -0.01
CA PRO A 64 11.39 -13.94 1.10
C PRO A 64 10.76 -14.29 2.46
N GLY A 65 11.55 -14.71 3.46
CA GLY A 65 11.01 -15.11 4.77
C GLY A 65 10.10 -14.04 5.43
N TRP A 66 10.45 -12.76 5.28
CA TRP A 66 9.64 -11.63 5.77
C TRP A 66 8.25 -11.52 5.11
N PHE A 67 8.11 -12.04 3.89
CA PHE A 67 6.88 -12.03 3.11
C PHE A 67 5.96 -13.17 3.57
N ALA A 68 6.53 -14.34 3.89
CA ALA A 68 5.78 -15.45 4.48
C ALA A 68 5.24 -15.10 5.89
N GLU A 69 6.04 -14.41 6.72
CA GLU A 69 5.65 -13.99 8.07
C GLU A 69 4.44 -13.05 8.10
N ARG A 70 4.29 -12.16 7.10
CA ARG A 70 3.12 -11.28 7.00
C ARG A 70 1.89 -11.96 6.42
N THR A 71 2.04 -12.82 5.40
CA THR A 71 0.89 -13.38 4.68
C THR A 71 0.34 -14.67 5.29
N PHE A 72 1.13 -15.40 6.07
CA PHE A 72 0.76 -16.70 6.64
C PHE A 72 1.05 -16.81 8.14
N HIS A 73 0.65 -15.79 8.90
CA HIS A 73 0.83 -15.83 10.34
C HIS A 73 0.08 -17.03 10.95
N GLU A 74 0.79 -17.85 11.73
CA GLU A 74 0.24 -19.03 12.42
C GLU A 74 -0.70 -18.69 13.58
N ASN A 75 -1.04 -17.40 13.75
CA ASN A 75 -1.88 -16.97 14.85
C ASN A 75 -3.22 -17.68 14.78
N ALA A 76 -3.67 -18.08 15.98
CA ALA A 76 -5.00 -18.60 16.16
C ALA A 76 -6.02 -17.54 15.72
N ILE A 77 -7.01 -17.96 14.94
CA ILE A 77 -8.12 -17.09 14.54
C ILE A 77 -8.96 -16.80 15.78
N VAL A 78 -8.93 -15.56 16.24
CA VAL A 78 -9.68 -15.08 17.42
C VAL A 78 -10.99 -14.42 17.01
N CYS A 79 -11.99 -14.52 17.88
CA CYS A 79 -13.29 -13.87 17.76
C CYS A 79 -13.52 -13.01 19.01
N PRO A 80 -13.10 -11.73 19.00
CA PRO A 80 -13.05 -10.91 20.22
C PRO A 80 -14.42 -10.60 20.84
N TRP A 81 -15.51 -10.78 20.09
CA TRP A 81 -16.89 -10.54 20.56
C TRP A 81 -17.47 -11.68 21.41
N THR A 82 -16.83 -12.85 21.45
CA THR A 82 -17.40 -14.04 22.11
C THR A 82 -16.40 -14.72 23.04
N THR A 83 -16.87 -15.08 24.24
CA THR A 83 -16.12 -15.90 25.21
C THR A 83 -16.35 -17.40 25.01
N ASN A 84 -17.32 -17.78 24.16
CA ASN A 84 -17.62 -19.17 23.83
C ASN A 84 -17.58 -19.39 22.30
N PRO A 85 -16.39 -19.32 21.68
CA PRO A 85 -16.24 -19.36 20.23
C PRO A 85 -16.69 -20.68 19.59
N LEU A 86 -16.89 -21.74 20.36
CA LEU A 86 -17.39 -23.02 19.88
C LEU A 86 -18.90 -23.05 19.69
N ASN A 87 -19.67 -22.17 20.36
CA ASN A 87 -21.12 -22.10 20.23
C ASN A 87 -21.60 -20.85 19.47
N ASP A 88 -20.66 -20.00 19.05
CA ASP A 88 -20.93 -18.76 18.32
C ASP A 88 -20.86 -19.01 16.81
N THR A 89 -21.98 -18.86 16.11
CA THR A 89 -22.09 -19.20 14.69
C THR A 89 -21.23 -18.29 13.80
N ASP A 90 -21.07 -17.02 14.15
CA ASP A 90 -20.24 -16.08 13.39
C ASP A 90 -18.76 -16.37 13.59
N CYS A 91 -18.36 -16.75 14.81
CA CYS A 91 -17.01 -17.19 15.08
C CYS A 91 -16.66 -18.50 14.37
N GLN A 92 -17.58 -19.47 14.37
CA GLN A 92 -17.40 -20.72 13.63
C GLN A 92 -17.22 -20.45 12.13
N TRP A 93 -18.08 -19.60 11.54
CA TRP A 93 -17.98 -19.18 10.15
C TRP A 93 -16.63 -18.52 9.86
N ARG A 94 -16.23 -17.54 10.68
CA ARG A 94 -14.98 -16.81 10.55
C ARG A 94 -13.78 -17.76 10.52
N LYS A 95 -13.70 -18.68 11.48
CA LYS A 95 -12.64 -19.69 11.57
C LYS A 95 -12.61 -20.58 10.34
N ALA A 96 -13.76 -21.08 9.92
CA ALA A 96 -13.87 -21.95 8.76
C ALA A 96 -13.42 -21.23 7.48
N GLU A 97 -13.87 -19.98 7.27
CA GLU A 97 -13.63 -19.25 6.03
C GLU A 97 -12.18 -18.78 5.90
N ILE A 98 -11.59 -18.23 6.96
CA ILE A 98 -10.16 -17.90 6.96
C ILE A 98 -9.30 -19.16 6.78
N THR A 99 -9.64 -20.27 7.44
CA THR A 99 -8.91 -21.53 7.27
C THR A 99 -8.99 -22.03 5.82
N ARG A 100 -10.18 -21.96 5.21
CA ARG A 100 -10.41 -22.32 3.81
C ARG A 100 -9.53 -21.49 2.87
N MET A 101 -9.48 -20.17 3.08
CA MET A 101 -8.68 -19.25 2.27
C MET A 101 -7.18 -19.46 2.47
N ARG A 102 -6.71 -19.59 3.72
CA ARG A 102 -5.30 -19.92 4.03
C ARG A 102 -4.88 -21.23 3.33
N ASN A 103 -5.69 -22.27 3.40
CA ASN A 103 -5.42 -23.55 2.72
C ASN A 103 -5.39 -23.41 1.19
N ALA A 104 -6.30 -22.63 0.62
CA ALA A 104 -6.33 -22.38 -0.82
C ALA A 104 -5.05 -21.69 -1.30
N ILE A 105 -4.55 -20.71 -0.54
CA ILE A 105 -3.30 -20.02 -0.85
C ILE A 105 -2.09 -20.95 -0.63
N ALA A 106 -2.05 -21.71 0.48
CA ALA A 106 -0.94 -22.60 0.79
C ALA A 106 -0.73 -23.74 -0.22
N THR A 107 -1.78 -24.10 -0.98
CA THR A 107 -1.74 -25.14 -2.02
C THR A 107 -1.71 -24.58 -3.44
N CYS A 108 -1.58 -23.26 -3.57
CA CYS A 108 -1.59 -22.55 -4.84
C CYS A 108 -0.23 -22.65 -5.55
N GLU A 109 -0.24 -23.02 -6.83
CA GLU A 109 1.00 -23.20 -7.59
C GLU A 109 1.73 -21.88 -7.87
N ASN A 110 0.98 -20.84 -8.27
CA ASN A 110 1.54 -19.55 -8.69
C ASN A 110 0.85 -18.38 -7.98
N PRO A 111 1.03 -18.23 -6.66
CA PRO A 111 0.31 -17.24 -5.85
C PRO A 111 0.64 -15.80 -6.22
N LEU A 112 1.84 -15.54 -6.75
CA LEU A 112 2.32 -14.22 -7.14
C LEU A 112 2.35 -14.02 -8.67
N ALA A 113 1.56 -14.81 -9.41
CA ALA A 113 1.41 -14.57 -10.83
C ALA A 113 0.87 -13.16 -11.10
N PHE A 114 1.29 -12.56 -12.22
CA PHE A 114 0.72 -11.31 -12.71
C PHE A 114 -0.81 -11.41 -12.74
N ASN A 115 -1.46 -10.43 -12.12
CA ASN A 115 -2.91 -10.28 -12.06
C ASN A 115 -3.27 -8.80 -12.10
N LEU A 116 -4.44 -8.45 -12.61
CA LEU A 116 -4.82 -7.04 -12.78
C LEU A 116 -5.49 -6.45 -11.53
N GLU A 117 -5.91 -7.32 -10.61
CA GLU A 117 -6.55 -6.95 -9.35
C GLU A 117 -5.60 -6.25 -8.38
N ALA A 118 -4.31 -6.58 -8.40
CA ALA A 118 -3.30 -5.96 -7.56
C ALA A 118 -2.66 -4.74 -8.25
N ILE A 119 -2.76 -3.58 -7.59
CA ILE A 119 -2.09 -2.34 -7.98
C ILE A 119 -1.02 -2.03 -6.94
N GLY A 120 0.23 -1.90 -7.39
CA GLY A 120 1.35 -1.48 -6.55
C GLY A 120 1.28 0.00 -6.19
N HIS A 121 0.66 0.31 -5.04
CA HIS A 121 0.55 1.67 -4.51
C HIS A 121 1.95 2.18 -4.17
N ARG A 122 2.45 3.10 -5.00
CA ARG A 122 3.83 3.60 -5.04
C ARG A 122 4.87 2.48 -5.10
N GLY A 123 4.48 1.35 -5.71
CA GLY A 123 5.18 0.08 -5.68
C GLY A 123 4.74 -0.82 -4.51
N ALA A 124 5.65 -1.06 -3.57
CA ALA A 124 5.44 -1.82 -2.34
C ALA A 124 5.91 -0.98 -1.13
N ALA A 125 5.24 0.16 -0.93
CA ALA A 125 5.60 1.18 0.06
C ALA A 125 5.63 0.68 1.51
N LEU A 126 5.06 -0.49 1.79
CA LEU A 126 5.11 -1.12 3.11
C LEU A 126 6.53 -1.59 3.47
N VAL A 127 7.39 -1.87 2.48
CA VAL A 127 8.68 -2.54 2.68
C VAL A 127 9.86 -1.89 1.97
N ALA A 128 9.63 -0.90 1.12
CA ALA A 128 10.66 -0.12 0.45
C ALA A 128 10.23 1.35 0.40
N PRO A 129 11.19 2.30 0.24
CA PRO A 129 10.84 3.71 0.08
C PRO A 129 9.93 3.87 -1.13
N GLU A 130 8.77 4.48 -0.90
CA GLU A 130 7.76 4.73 -1.93
C GLU A 130 8.35 5.46 -3.15
N GLU A 131 7.75 5.24 -4.33
CA GLU A 131 8.11 5.95 -5.57
C GLU A 131 9.55 5.70 -6.05
N THR A 132 10.08 4.52 -5.79
CA THR A 132 11.43 4.11 -6.20
C THR A 132 11.41 2.88 -7.11
N ILE A 133 12.45 2.73 -7.93
CA ILE A 133 12.67 1.53 -8.75
C ILE A 133 12.62 0.27 -7.89
N LYS A 134 13.18 0.31 -6.67
CA LYS A 134 13.16 -0.84 -5.75
C LYS A 134 11.73 -1.18 -5.30
N SER A 135 10.95 -0.17 -4.92
CA SER A 135 9.55 -0.35 -4.51
C SER A 135 8.70 -0.93 -5.66
N TRP A 136 8.80 -0.37 -6.86
CA TRP A 136 8.06 -0.90 -8.01
C TRP A 136 8.52 -2.28 -8.42
N GLN A 137 9.83 -2.59 -8.34
CA GLN A 137 10.34 -3.92 -8.61
C GLN A 137 9.71 -4.96 -7.67
N ILE A 138 9.64 -4.65 -6.37
CA ILE A 138 8.97 -5.54 -5.40
C ILE A 138 7.48 -5.67 -5.71
N GLY A 139 6.80 -4.58 -6.09
CA GLY A 139 5.40 -4.63 -6.53
C GLY A 139 5.18 -5.56 -7.73
N VAL A 140 6.00 -5.43 -8.78
CA VAL A 140 5.98 -6.31 -9.96
C VAL A 140 6.25 -7.77 -9.59
N ASP A 141 7.28 -8.01 -8.77
CA ASP A 141 7.65 -9.36 -8.31
C ASP A 141 6.58 -9.98 -7.40
N SER A 142 5.75 -9.14 -6.77
CA SER A 142 4.60 -9.56 -5.95
C SER A 142 3.36 -9.87 -6.78
N GLY A 143 3.41 -9.75 -8.11
CA GLY A 143 2.31 -10.09 -9.02
C GLY A 143 1.45 -8.90 -9.46
N ALA A 144 1.80 -7.66 -9.07
CA ALA A 144 1.02 -6.48 -9.41
C ALA A 144 0.90 -6.28 -10.94
N GLY A 145 -0.33 -6.08 -11.42
CA GLY A 145 -0.62 -5.87 -12.83
C GLY A 145 -0.45 -4.43 -13.27
N PHE A 146 -0.55 -3.52 -12.30
CA PHE A 146 -0.25 -2.11 -12.40
C PHE A 146 0.72 -1.71 -11.30
N ILE A 147 1.58 -0.75 -11.60
CA ILE A 147 2.29 0.04 -10.61
C ILE A 147 1.83 1.49 -10.73
N GLU A 148 1.88 2.22 -9.63
CA GLU A 148 1.54 3.64 -9.56
C GLU A 148 2.79 4.51 -9.47
N CYS A 149 2.70 5.71 -10.04
CA CYS A 149 3.55 6.84 -9.65
C CYS A 149 2.68 8.07 -9.34
N ASP A 150 2.81 8.61 -8.14
CA ASP A 150 2.34 9.95 -7.79
C ASP A 150 3.21 11.00 -8.48
N ALA A 151 2.70 11.75 -9.46
CA ALA A 151 3.46 12.69 -10.28
C ALA A 151 3.32 14.14 -9.77
N ALA A 152 4.39 14.64 -9.14
CA ALA A 152 4.51 16.02 -8.68
C ALA A 152 5.36 16.88 -9.63
N VAL A 153 5.08 18.18 -9.70
CA VAL A 153 5.79 19.11 -10.59
C VAL A 153 7.14 19.56 -10.01
N THR A 154 8.15 19.67 -10.87
CA THR A 154 9.49 20.18 -10.55
C THR A 154 9.68 21.63 -11.01
N LYS A 155 10.76 22.28 -10.59
CA LYS A 155 11.06 23.70 -10.88
C LYS A 155 11.11 24.04 -12.37
N ASP A 156 11.56 23.07 -13.17
CA ASP A 156 11.70 23.12 -14.62
C ASP A 156 10.50 22.50 -15.35
N LEU A 157 9.33 22.41 -14.68
CA LEU A 157 8.06 21.96 -15.23
C LEU A 157 8.09 20.52 -15.78
N GLN A 158 8.96 19.66 -15.22
CA GLN A 158 8.91 18.21 -15.43
C GLN A 158 8.10 17.54 -14.30
N LEU A 159 7.76 16.26 -14.48
CA LEU A 159 7.10 15.44 -13.48
C LEU A 159 8.09 14.47 -12.79
N THR A 160 8.07 14.42 -11.47
CA THR A 160 8.81 13.46 -10.64
C THR A 160 7.84 12.57 -9.87
N CYS A 161 8.20 11.30 -9.67
CA CYS A 161 7.43 10.39 -8.83
C CYS A 161 7.67 10.73 -7.35
N ARG A 162 6.65 11.31 -6.71
CA ARG A 162 6.61 11.72 -5.31
C ARG A 162 5.17 11.93 -4.88
N HIS A 163 4.83 11.36 -3.71
CA HIS A 163 3.49 11.46 -3.15
C HIS A 163 2.97 12.88 -2.97
N SER A 164 3.78 13.77 -2.40
CA SER A 164 3.38 15.15 -2.24
C SER A 164 4.47 16.09 -2.75
N THR A 165 4.02 17.23 -3.23
CA THR A 165 4.84 18.33 -3.70
C THR A 165 5.74 18.84 -2.59
N CYS A 166 5.36 18.76 -1.30
CA CYS A 166 6.09 19.40 -0.20
C CYS A 166 6.45 18.43 0.96
N ASP A 167 6.93 17.22 0.64
CA ASP A 167 7.26 16.19 1.62
C ASP A 167 8.76 15.80 1.69
N LEU A 168 9.63 16.44 0.89
CA LEU A 168 11.01 15.97 0.71
C LEU A 168 11.81 15.93 2.01
N HIS A 169 11.46 16.82 2.95
CA HIS A 169 12.15 17.01 4.22
C HIS A 169 11.98 15.85 5.21
N PHE A 170 11.05 14.92 5.01
CA PHE A 170 10.87 13.73 5.86
C PHE A 170 10.83 12.40 5.09
N THR A 171 11.10 12.45 3.80
CA THR A 171 11.01 11.31 2.87
C THR A 171 12.24 11.15 1.98
N THR A 172 13.21 12.05 2.12
CA THR A 172 14.50 11.96 1.43
C THR A 172 15.66 12.27 2.38
N ASP A 173 16.88 12.15 1.87
CA ASP A 173 18.11 12.56 2.55
C ASP A 173 18.42 14.07 2.48
N ILE A 174 17.49 14.91 2.02
CA ILE A 174 17.72 16.34 1.73
C ILE A 174 18.27 17.14 2.92
N LEU A 175 17.88 16.79 4.15
CA LEU A 175 18.35 17.46 5.37
C LEU A 175 19.85 17.24 5.63
N THR A 176 20.44 16.20 5.05
CA THR A 176 21.87 15.90 5.12
C THR A 176 22.68 16.60 4.02
N ARG A 177 22.02 17.45 3.21
CA ARG A 177 22.60 18.12 2.04
C ARG A 177 22.46 19.65 2.16
N PRO A 178 23.43 20.34 2.79
CA PRO A 178 23.35 21.77 3.09
C PRO A 178 23.04 22.66 1.88
N GLU A 179 23.58 22.33 0.71
CA GLU A 179 23.37 23.06 -0.54
C GLU A 179 21.96 22.89 -1.12
N MET A 180 21.27 21.79 -0.77
CA MET A 180 19.91 21.52 -1.20
C MET A 180 18.90 22.07 -0.20
N VAL A 181 19.10 21.86 1.10
CA VAL A 181 18.18 22.37 2.14
C VAL A 181 18.08 23.90 2.13
N ALA A 182 19.14 24.61 1.73
CA ALA A 182 19.15 26.06 1.59
C ALA A 182 18.24 26.58 0.45
N LYS A 183 17.86 25.72 -0.51
CA LYS A 183 16.97 26.07 -1.63
C LYS A 183 15.50 25.80 -1.36
N CYS A 184 15.20 25.12 -0.25
CA CYS A 184 13.83 24.79 0.11
C CYS A 184 12.98 26.06 0.29
N SER A 185 11.71 25.98 -0.08
CA SER A 185 10.70 27.03 0.13
C SER A 185 10.70 27.54 1.57
N THR A 186 10.97 26.67 2.54
CA THR A 186 11.38 27.05 3.90
C THR A 186 12.61 26.26 4.30
N PRO A 187 13.80 26.87 4.35
CA PRO A 187 15.01 26.21 4.84
C PRO A 187 14.88 25.82 6.31
N PHE A 188 15.70 24.86 6.75
CA PHE A 188 15.69 24.39 8.14
C PHE A 188 15.94 25.54 9.12
N THR A 189 14.98 25.76 10.01
CA THR A 189 15.07 26.69 11.13
C THR A 189 14.93 25.89 12.43
N PRO A 190 15.91 25.96 13.34
CA PRO A 190 15.87 25.17 14.58
C PRO A 190 14.74 25.61 15.50
N ALA A 191 14.29 24.68 16.34
CA ALA A 191 13.36 25.00 17.42
C ALA A 191 14.00 26.00 18.40
N SER A 192 13.24 27.02 18.81
CA SER A 192 13.72 28.05 19.73
C SER A 192 12.57 28.75 20.43
N ASN A 193 12.73 29.07 21.73
CA ASN A 193 11.76 29.84 22.53
C ASN A 193 10.31 29.32 22.42
N GLY A 194 10.11 28.00 22.44
CA GLY A 194 8.80 27.36 22.32
C GLY A 194 8.24 27.29 20.90
N THR A 195 8.95 27.83 19.90
CA THR A 195 8.63 27.67 18.47
C THR A 195 9.21 26.36 17.96
N ALA A 196 8.40 25.57 17.25
CA ALA A 196 8.84 24.32 16.64
C ALA A 196 9.85 24.55 15.51
N ALA A 197 10.72 23.56 15.28
CA ALA A 197 11.58 23.50 14.11
C ALA A 197 10.74 23.57 12.82
N LYS A 198 11.23 24.30 11.82
CA LYS A 198 10.54 24.48 10.54
C LYS A 198 11.45 24.06 9.41
N VAL A 199 10.90 23.30 8.48
CA VAL A 199 11.49 23.05 7.17
C VAL A 199 10.34 22.69 6.24
N ASN A 200 10.39 23.17 5.00
CA ASN A 200 9.44 22.81 3.97
C ASN A 200 10.17 22.80 2.63
N CYS A 201 10.45 21.61 2.12
CA CYS A 201 11.17 21.38 0.88
C CYS A 201 10.21 20.78 -0.13
N CYS A 202 9.98 21.51 -1.22
CA CYS A 202 9.02 21.14 -2.25
C CYS A 202 9.71 20.72 -3.54
N THR A 203 9.09 19.84 -4.32
CA THR A 203 9.61 19.36 -5.61
C THR A 203 9.85 20.51 -6.60
N TYR A 204 9.01 21.55 -6.56
CA TYR A 204 9.18 22.75 -7.40
C TYR A 204 10.31 23.69 -6.96
N ASP A 205 10.98 23.43 -5.83
CA ASP A 205 12.19 24.16 -5.43
C ASP A 205 13.42 23.70 -6.24
N PHE A 206 13.34 22.52 -6.86
CA PHE A 206 14.45 21.81 -7.50
C PHE A 206 14.12 21.43 -8.95
N THR A 207 15.14 21.49 -9.82
CA THR A 207 15.05 20.91 -11.17
C THR A 207 15.04 19.38 -11.10
N MET A 208 14.56 18.70 -12.15
CA MET A 208 14.64 17.24 -12.20
C MET A 208 16.08 16.71 -12.07
N GLU A 209 17.07 17.43 -12.61
CA GLU A 209 18.48 17.07 -12.45
C GLU A 209 18.92 17.10 -10.97
N GLU A 210 18.50 18.12 -10.21
CA GLU A 210 18.77 18.21 -8.78
C GLU A 210 18.02 17.13 -7.99
N MET A 211 16.74 16.91 -8.31
CA MET A 211 15.91 15.86 -7.69
C MET A 211 16.55 14.49 -7.84
N SER A 212 17.04 14.13 -9.03
CA SER A 212 17.67 12.84 -9.32
C SER A 212 18.91 12.54 -8.46
N LYS A 213 19.48 13.56 -7.78
CA LYS A 213 20.62 13.39 -6.89
C LYS A 213 20.20 12.88 -5.52
N LEU A 214 18.98 13.17 -5.07
CA LEU A 214 18.45 12.78 -3.75
C LEU A 214 18.27 11.25 -3.62
N CYS A 215 18.36 10.77 -2.38
CA CYS A 215 17.99 9.41 -2.01
C CYS A 215 16.65 9.46 -1.27
N SER A 216 15.66 8.73 -1.75
CA SER A 216 14.41 8.45 -1.02
C SER A 216 14.71 7.57 0.20
N ILE A 217 14.04 7.87 1.30
CA ILE A 217 14.05 7.08 2.52
C ILE A 217 12.64 6.62 2.85
N MET A 218 12.50 5.66 3.78
CA MET A 218 11.20 5.40 4.38
C MET A 218 10.70 6.69 5.04
N GLU A 219 9.44 7.04 4.80
CA GLU A 219 8.79 8.19 5.46
C GLU A 219 9.06 8.13 6.97
N SER A 220 9.66 9.21 7.48
CA SER A 220 10.07 9.35 8.86
C SER A 220 9.11 10.24 9.61
N GLY A 221 8.89 9.93 10.89
CA GLY A 221 8.36 10.94 11.82
C GLY A 221 9.34 12.12 11.94
N THR A 222 8.82 13.26 12.41
CA THR A 222 9.59 14.48 12.61
C THR A 222 9.62 14.91 14.08
N ASN A 223 10.71 15.56 14.49
CA ASN A 223 10.89 16.10 15.83
C ASN A 223 10.69 17.62 15.81
N PRO A 224 9.55 18.14 16.30
CA PRO A 224 9.30 19.59 16.32
C PRO A 224 10.23 20.35 17.26
N LYS A 225 10.99 19.67 18.14
CA LYS A 225 11.96 20.29 19.06
C LYS A 225 13.40 20.22 18.55
N ALA A 226 13.62 19.75 17.32
CA ALA A 226 14.95 19.61 16.75
C ALA A 226 15.69 20.94 16.68
N THR A 227 16.93 20.95 17.15
CA THR A 227 17.84 22.11 17.06
C THR A 227 18.86 21.94 15.94
N THR A 228 18.94 20.76 15.34
CA THR A 228 19.78 20.44 14.18
C THR A 228 18.99 19.64 13.13
N PRO A 229 19.41 19.63 11.86
CA PRO A 229 18.80 18.78 10.83
C PRO A 229 18.83 17.29 11.18
N ASP A 230 19.91 16.81 11.79
CA ASP A 230 20.08 15.40 12.18
C ASP A 230 19.08 14.99 13.28
N GLU A 231 18.68 15.91 14.16
CA GLU A 231 17.68 15.68 15.19
C GLU A 231 16.23 15.70 14.67
N TYR A 232 16.02 16.22 13.46
CA TYR A 232 14.69 16.45 12.91
C TYR A 232 14.00 15.16 12.47
N LEU A 233 14.73 14.24 11.84
CA LEU A 233 14.22 12.92 11.48
C LEU A 233 14.34 11.98 12.67
N VAL A 234 13.26 11.27 12.99
CA VAL A 234 13.26 10.28 14.07
C VAL A 234 13.29 8.86 13.52
N ASN A 235 12.20 8.11 13.64
CA ASN A 235 12.07 6.78 13.10
C ASN A 235 10.95 6.75 12.06
N SER A 236 11.07 5.82 11.11
CA SER A 236 9.98 5.49 10.21
C SER A 236 8.79 4.93 10.96
N THR A 237 7.62 4.97 10.32
CA THR A 237 6.39 4.45 10.91
C THR A 237 6.52 2.97 11.30
N PRO A 238 6.21 2.56 12.55
CA PRO A 238 6.56 1.24 13.09
C PRO A 238 5.97 0.02 12.36
N PHE A 239 4.89 0.22 11.58
CA PHE A 239 4.24 -0.86 10.83
C PHE A 239 4.88 -1.10 9.44
N ARG A 240 5.81 -0.25 9.00
CA ARG A 240 6.56 -0.46 7.76
C ARG A 240 7.84 -1.22 8.03
N SER A 241 8.22 -2.11 7.11
CA SER A 241 9.51 -2.78 7.18
C SER A 241 10.61 -1.84 6.71
N VAL A 242 11.68 -1.77 7.49
CA VAL A 242 12.89 -1.00 7.14
C VAL A 242 14.03 -1.91 6.66
N GLY A 243 13.86 -3.23 6.70
CA GLY A 243 14.94 -4.19 6.45
C GLY A 243 15.46 -4.14 5.02
N LEU A 244 14.54 -4.14 4.04
CA LEU A 244 14.87 -4.15 2.61
C LEU A 244 15.25 -2.76 2.06
N ALA A 245 14.86 -1.72 2.78
CA ALA A 245 15.11 -0.33 2.43
C ALA A 245 16.53 0.13 2.80
N LYS A 246 17.19 -0.55 3.74
CA LYS A 246 18.45 -0.11 4.34
C LYS A 246 19.67 -0.38 3.44
N GLY A 247 20.62 0.56 3.46
CA GLY A 247 21.97 0.37 2.92
C GLY A 247 22.15 0.73 1.44
N GLU A 248 21.10 1.14 0.74
CA GLU A 248 21.15 1.59 -0.65
C GLU A 248 20.54 2.98 -0.80
N CYS A 249 21.11 3.80 -1.69
CA CYS A 249 20.52 5.07 -2.08
C CYS A 249 19.47 4.82 -3.18
N HIS A 250 18.19 4.83 -2.80
CA HIS A 250 17.09 4.72 -3.75
C HIS A 250 16.82 6.08 -4.39
N LYS A 251 17.24 6.28 -5.65
CA LYS A 251 17.15 7.59 -6.30
C LYS A 251 15.70 8.01 -6.56
N MET A 252 15.46 9.31 -6.46
CA MET A 252 14.25 9.95 -7.01
C MET A 252 14.15 9.68 -8.51
N VAL A 253 12.94 9.41 -8.99
CA VAL A 253 12.69 8.99 -10.38
C VAL A 253 11.78 10.00 -11.08
N SER A 254 12.11 10.37 -12.32
CA SER A 254 11.20 11.13 -13.17
C SER A 254 9.99 10.28 -13.58
N HIS A 255 8.84 10.90 -13.86
CA HIS A 255 7.69 10.16 -14.37
C HIS A 255 8.03 9.42 -15.68
N LYS A 256 8.80 10.02 -16.59
CA LYS A 256 9.30 9.33 -17.79
C LYS A 256 10.11 8.08 -17.49
N ASP A 257 11.02 8.12 -16.52
CA ASP A 257 11.87 6.97 -16.19
C ASP A 257 11.10 5.87 -15.46
N TYR A 258 10.09 6.24 -14.67
CA TYR A 258 9.07 5.31 -14.17
C TYR A 258 8.35 4.58 -15.31
N LEU A 259 7.85 5.31 -16.32
CA LEU A 259 7.19 4.71 -17.48
C LEU A 259 8.13 3.77 -18.25
N LYS A 260 9.40 4.16 -18.45
CA LYS A 260 10.40 3.28 -19.08
C LYS A 260 10.67 2.03 -18.26
N PHE A 261 10.76 2.16 -16.94
CA PHE A 261 10.90 1.01 -16.04
C PHE A 261 9.71 0.07 -16.20
N ALA A 262 8.47 0.57 -16.10
CA ALA A 262 7.26 -0.21 -16.28
C ALA A 262 7.24 -0.95 -17.63
N LYS A 263 7.64 -0.24 -18.70
CA LYS A 263 7.73 -0.82 -20.05
C LYS A 263 8.73 -1.97 -20.11
N SER A 264 9.91 -1.80 -19.48
CA SER A 264 10.95 -2.84 -19.41
C SER A 264 10.50 -4.09 -18.64
N LYS A 265 9.55 -3.94 -17.72
CA LYS A 265 8.97 -5.02 -16.91
C LYS A 265 7.69 -5.60 -17.47
N ASN A 266 7.19 -5.07 -18.60
CA ASN A 266 5.93 -5.47 -19.20
C ASN A 266 4.76 -5.40 -18.19
N VAL A 267 4.71 -4.34 -17.38
CA VAL A 267 3.64 -4.06 -16.41
C VAL A 267 2.89 -2.79 -16.83
N ASN A 268 1.60 -2.70 -16.51
CA ASN A 268 0.80 -1.51 -16.81
C ASN A 268 1.07 -0.40 -15.78
N VAL A 269 0.60 0.82 -16.09
CA VAL A 269 0.84 2.01 -15.26
C VAL A 269 -0.46 2.71 -14.90
N ILE A 270 -0.51 3.27 -13.70
CA ILE A 270 -1.63 4.08 -13.22
C ILE A 270 -1.14 5.33 -12.47
N PRO A 271 -0.53 6.32 -13.18
CA PRO A 271 0.05 7.49 -12.52
C PRO A 271 -0.99 8.52 -12.07
N GLU A 272 -0.76 9.15 -10.90
CA GLU A 272 -1.60 10.22 -10.30
C GLU A 272 -1.03 11.60 -10.55
N LEU A 273 -1.85 12.53 -11.04
CA LEU A 273 -1.42 13.94 -11.07
C LEU A 273 -1.72 14.60 -9.72
N LYS A 274 -0.66 14.89 -8.95
CA LYS A 274 -0.77 15.37 -7.56
C LYS A 274 -0.94 16.87 -7.42
N ASP A 275 -1.56 17.24 -6.30
CA ASP A 275 -1.52 18.57 -5.69
C ASP A 275 -1.97 19.72 -6.61
N THR A 276 -2.86 19.46 -7.56
CA THR A 276 -3.39 20.48 -8.47
C THR A 276 -4.37 21.45 -7.79
N THR A 277 -4.90 21.09 -6.63
CA THR A 277 -5.70 21.98 -5.76
C THR A 277 -4.84 22.75 -4.76
N GLU A 278 -3.62 22.28 -4.48
CA GLU A 278 -2.74 22.92 -3.51
C GLU A 278 -2.33 24.33 -3.93
N LYS A 279 -2.49 25.26 -2.99
CA LYS A 279 -2.22 26.69 -3.25
C LYS A 279 -0.76 26.91 -3.68
N GLY A 280 0.19 26.22 -3.06
CA GLY A 280 1.62 26.33 -3.39
C GLY A 280 1.90 25.93 -4.84
N THR A 281 1.32 24.81 -5.29
CA THR A 281 1.42 24.34 -6.67
C THR A 281 0.77 25.31 -7.65
N GLN A 282 -0.43 25.82 -7.37
CA GLN A 282 -1.10 26.79 -8.23
C GLN A 282 -0.33 28.11 -8.34
N ASP A 283 0.19 28.63 -7.24
CA ASP A 283 1.03 29.83 -7.23
C ASP A 283 2.31 29.63 -8.02
N PHE A 284 2.96 28.47 -7.87
CA PHE A 284 4.15 28.11 -8.65
C PHE A 284 3.84 28.07 -10.14
N LEU A 285 2.80 27.35 -10.57
CA LEU A 285 2.41 27.26 -11.98
C LEU A 285 2.09 28.63 -12.55
N LYS A 286 1.35 29.46 -11.82
CA LYS A 286 1.05 30.84 -12.22
C LYS A 286 2.33 31.67 -12.37
N SER A 287 3.30 31.52 -11.47
CA SER A 287 4.60 32.21 -11.57
C SER A 287 5.39 31.83 -12.83
N LYS A 288 5.11 30.65 -13.39
CA LYS A 288 5.70 30.12 -14.62
C LYS A 288 4.84 30.36 -15.87
N ASN A 289 3.74 31.11 -15.75
CA ASN A 289 2.74 31.26 -16.80
C ASN A 289 2.23 29.90 -17.34
N SER A 290 2.01 28.96 -16.42
CA SER A 290 1.56 27.59 -16.66
C SER A 290 0.27 27.30 -15.89
N SER A 291 -0.30 26.11 -16.05
CA SER A 291 -1.57 25.71 -15.45
C SER A 291 -1.64 24.22 -15.14
N ILE A 292 -2.70 23.79 -14.46
CA ILE A 292 -2.95 22.37 -14.18
C ILE A 292 -3.23 21.59 -15.47
N GLU A 293 -3.84 22.22 -16.47
CA GLU A 293 -4.07 21.65 -17.80
C GLU A 293 -2.74 21.39 -18.53
N PHE A 294 -1.73 22.24 -18.35
CA PHE A 294 -0.40 21.97 -18.89
C PHE A 294 0.20 20.69 -18.29
N LEU A 295 0.09 20.49 -16.97
CA LEU A 295 0.58 19.26 -16.32
C LEU A 295 -0.23 18.03 -16.75
N ALA A 296 -1.54 18.18 -16.89
CA ALA A 296 -2.44 17.14 -17.40
C ALA A 296 -2.08 16.72 -18.83
N ASP A 297 -1.78 17.68 -19.71
CA ASP A 297 -1.29 17.43 -21.06
C ASP A 297 0.10 16.79 -21.07
N LEU A 298 1.00 17.23 -20.18
CA LEU A 298 2.35 16.69 -20.05
C LEU A 298 2.27 15.20 -19.70
N MET A 299 1.57 14.81 -18.63
CA MET A 299 1.41 13.41 -18.24
C MET A 299 0.86 12.55 -19.38
N ALA A 300 -0.22 13.01 -20.04
CA ALA A 300 -0.81 12.31 -21.18
C ALA A 300 0.20 12.15 -22.34
N SER A 301 1.01 13.18 -22.61
CA SER A 301 2.02 13.12 -23.66
C SER A 301 3.13 12.11 -23.36
N GLU A 302 3.56 11.99 -22.10
CA GLU A 302 4.59 11.03 -21.70
C GLU A 302 4.09 9.59 -21.79
N LEU A 303 2.83 9.32 -21.42
CA LEU A 303 2.19 8.02 -21.63
C LEU A 303 2.15 7.63 -23.11
N ARG A 304 1.81 8.57 -24.00
CA ARG A 304 1.79 8.34 -25.45
C ARG A 304 3.18 8.09 -26.01
N GLU A 305 4.16 8.89 -25.59
CA GLU A 305 5.56 8.78 -26.03
C GLU A 305 6.13 7.38 -25.73
N ILE A 306 5.85 6.84 -24.54
CA ILE A 306 6.34 5.52 -24.12
C ILE A 306 5.45 4.36 -24.62
N GLY A 307 4.20 4.66 -25.04
CA GLY A 307 3.28 3.69 -25.62
C GLY A 307 2.40 2.96 -24.60
N PHE A 308 1.86 3.70 -23.63
CA PHE A 308 0.83 3.27 -22.68
C PHE A 308 -0.56 3.79 -23.08
N THR A 309 -0.99 3.43 -24.28
CA THR A 309 -2.22 3.97 -24.90
C THR A 309 -3.27 2.90 -25.20
N ALA A 310 -3.06 1.66 -24.78
CA ALA A 310 -4.03 0.60 -25.04
C ALA A 310 -5.32 0.89 -24.24
N PRO A 311 -6.49 0.81 -24.89
CA PRO A 311 -7.75 0.99 -24.19
C PRO A 311 -7.98 -0.18 -23.23
N LEU A 312 -8.77 0.07 -22.18
CA LEU A 312 -9.29 -1.00 -21.33
C LEU A 312 -10.20 -1.93 -22.14
N ASP A 313 -10.03 -3.24 -21.97
CA ASP A 313 -10.91 -4.22 -22.59
C ASP A 313 -12.26 -4.24 -21.87
N ALA A 314 -13.32 -4.69 -22.56
CA ALA A 314 -14.68 -4.69 -22.02
C ALA A 314 -14.84 -5.47 -20.70
N ASN A 315 -13.91 -6.37 -20.38
CA ASN A 315 -13.98 -7.21 -19.18
C ASN A 315 -12.91 -6.86 -18.13
N PHE A 316 -12.05 -5.87 -18.36
CA PHE A 316 -10.81 -5.60 -17.59
C PHE A 316 -9.82 -6.77 -17.47
N ARG A 317 -10.24 -8.02 -17.69
CA ARG A 317 -9.50 -9.26 -17.39
C ARG A 317 -8.54 -9.73 -18.50
N ASN A 318 -8.76 -9.31 -19.75
CA ASN A 318 -7.90 -9.68 -20.89
C ASN A 318 -7.02 -8.51 -21.34
N ALA A 319 -6.76 -7.57 -20.44
CA ALA A 319 -6.02 -6.36 -20.71
C ALA A 319 -4.56 -6.66 -21.11
N LYS A 320 -4.05 -5.94 -22.12
CA LYS A 320 -2.69 -6.14 -22.65
C LYS A 320 -1.63 -5.61 -21.67
N ARG A 321 -0.79 -6.51 -21.16
CA ARG A 321 0.35 -6.19 -20.29
C ARG A 321 1.28 -5.16 -20.94
N GLY A 322 1.86 -4.27 -20.13
CA GLY A 322 2.90 -3.33 -20.57
C GLY A 322 2.43 -2.27 -21.58
N THR A 323 1.12 -2.05 -21.72
CA THR A 323 0.57 -1.14 -22.75
C THR A 323 -0.59 -0.28 -22.27
N ILE A 324 -1.12 -0.52 -21.09
CA ILE A 324 -2.22 0.26 -20.53
C ILE A 324 -1.67 1.33 -19.59
N GLY A 325 -2.14 2.55 -19.79
CA GLY A 325 -1.94 3.67 -18.88
C GLY A 325 -3.30 4.24 -18.47
N ILE A 326 -3.54 4.36 -17.15
CA ILE A 326 -4.73 4.98 -16.58
C ILE A 326 -4.29 6.24 -15.84
N MET A 327 -4.73 7.41 -16.29
CA MET A 327 -4.40 8.68 -15.63
C MET A 327 -5.35 8.87 -14.44
N GLN A 328 -4.84 8.84 -13.22
CA GLN A 328 -5.64 9.03 -12.01
C GLN A 328 -5.52 10.45 -11.44
N THR A 329 -6.58 10.93 -10.79
CA THR A 329 -6.59 12.20 -10.07
C THR A 329 -7.77 12.28 -9.11
N PHE A 330 -7.56 13.00 -8.00
CA PHE A 330 -8.61 13.48 -7.12
C PHE A 330 -9.29 14.75 -7.64
N ASP A 331 -8.60 15.56 -8.46
CA ASP A 331 -9.12 16.85 -8.91
C ASP A 331 -10.12 16.69 -10.06
N ARG A 332 -11.41 16.89 -9.75
CA ARG A 332 -12.49 16.78 -10.75
C ARG A 332 -12.29 17.66 -11.99
N ARG A 333 -11.55 18.77 -11.88
CA ARG A 333 -11.25 19.67 -13.01
C ARG A 333 -10.29 19.00 -13.98
N VAL A 334 -9.28 18.30 -13.47
CA VAL A 334 -8.29 17.55 -14.26
C VAL A 334 -8.96 16.37 -14.96
N ALA A 335 -9.76 15.57 -14.24
CA ALA A 335 -10.48 14.45 -14.84
C ALA A 335 -11.41 14.91 -15.98
N ARG A 336 -12.18 15.99 -15.75
CA ARG A 336 -13.03 16.62 -16.79
C ARG A 336 -12.20 17.10 -17.97
N TYR A 337 -11.07 17.76 -17.73
CA TYR A 337 -10.20 18.24 -18.79
C TYR A 337 -9.68 17.08 -19.65
N TRP A 338 -9.19 15.99 -19.07
CA TRP A 338 -8.74 14.83 -19.84
C TRP A 338 -9.85 14.26 -20.72
N LYS A 339 -11.08 14.08 -20.19
CA LYS A 339 -12.21 13.51 -20.96
C LYS A 339 -12.84 14.48 -21.97
N THR A 340 -12.57 15.77 -21.90
CA THR A 340 -13.14 16.77 -22.83
C THR A 340 -12.11 17.36 -23.80
N SER A 341 -10.82 17.10 -23.60
CA SER A 341 -9.73 17.58 -24.44
C SER A 341 -9.30 16.55 -25.51
N LYS A 342 -8.13 16.78 -26.11
CA LYS A 342 -7.45 15.86 -27.04
C LYS A 342 -7.01 14.54 -26.38
N ASN A 343 -7.06 14.43 -25.05
CA ASN A 343 -6.61 13.24 -24.30
C ASN A 343 -7.73 12.25 -23.96
N LYS A 344 -8.95 12.50 -24.43
CA LYS A 344 -10.17 11.74 -24.06
C LYS A 344 -10.15 10.24 -24.40
N ASP A 345 -9.25 9.82 -25.28
CA ASP A 345 -9.02 8.43 -25.67
C ASP A 345 -8.15 7.65 -24.67
N LEU A 346 -7.40 8.34 -23.81
CA LEU A 346 -6.70 7.70 -22.70
C LEU A 346 -7.67 7.43 -21.54
N SER A 347 -7.41 6.34 -20.83
CA SER A 347 -8.23 5.95 -19.68
C SER A 347 -7.97 6.86 -18.49
N VAL A 348 -9.05 7.20 -17.80
CA VAL A 348 -9.02 8.06 -16.61
C VAL A 348 -9.62 7.33 -15.42
N GLU A 349 -8.98 7.52 -14.27
CA GLU A 349 -9.52 7.17 -12.96
C GLU A 349 -9.82 8.44 -12.17
N TYR A 350 -10.98 8.45 -11.49
CA TYR A 350 -11.36 9.53 -10.59
C TYR A 350 -11.55 9.01 -9.17
N MET A 351 -10.91 9.67 -8.21
CA MET A 351 -10.82 9.28 -6.81
C MET A 351 -11.37 10.36 -5.88
N TRP A 352 -11.77 9.95 -4.67
CA TRP A 352 -12.20 10.84 -3.59
C TRP A 352 -12.12 10.11 -2.24
N GLU A 353 -12.04 10.87 -1.14
CA GLU A 353 -11.94 10.34 0.23
C GLU A 353 -13.32 10.32 0.92
N SER A 354 -14.11 11.37 0.69
CA SER A 354 -15.35 11.66 1.38
C SER A 354 -16.38 10.52 1.33
N ASP A 355 -16.93 10.24 2.51
CA ASP A 355 -18.10 9.38 2.65
C ASP A 355 -19.32 9.99 1.96
N PHE A 356 -20.23 9.12 1.51
CA PHE A 356 -21.45 9.54 0.85
C PHE A 356 -22.39 10.30 1.80
N ASN A 357 -22.63 11.58 1.55
CA ASN A 357 -23.77 12.31 2.12
C ASN A 357 -24.86 12.48 1.05
N SER A 358 -25.95 11.71 1.19
CA SER A 358 -27.01 11.54 0.18
C SER A 358 -27.91 12.76 -0.05
N THR A 359 -27.46 13.94 0.36
CA THR A 359 -28.16 15.23 0.17
C THR A 359 -27.23 16.32 -0.36
N LEU A 360 -25.92 16.08 -0.41
CA LEU A 360 -24.96 17.02 -0.97
C LEU A 360 -24.94 16.92 -2.50
N THR A 361 -24.82 18.07 -3.14
CA THR A 361 -24.71 18.24 -4.59
C THR A 361 -23.31 18.74 -4.94
N GLU A 362 -22.96 18.82 -6.24
CA GLU A 362 -21.70 19.41 -6.71
C GLU A 362 -21.44 20.80 -6.09
N LYS A 363 -22.52 21.56 -5.84
CA LYS A 363 -22.49 22.89 -5.24
C LYS A 363 -21.98 22.90 -3.80
N ASP A 364 -22.09 21.77 -3.11
CA ASP A 364 -21.71 21.62 -1.70
C ASP A 364 -20.29 21.04 -1.54
N CYS A 365 -19.65 20.65 -2.65
CA CYS A 365 -18.24 20.27 -2.70
C CYS A 365 -17.36 21.48 -3.05
N ASP A 366 -16.93 22.22 -2.01
CA ASP A 366 -16.05 23.37 -2.17
C ASP A 366 -14.60 22.95 -2.51
N GLU A 367 -14.17 21.74 -2.09
CA GLU A 367 -12.85 21.19 -2.41
C GLU A 367 -12.90 20.33 -3.69
N PRO A 368 -12.23 20.71 -4.79
CA PRO A 368 -12.26 19.95 -6.03
C PRO A 368 -11.59 18.58 -5.95
N ALA A 369 -10.68 18.37 -4.98
CA ALA A 369 -9.96 17.12 -4.75
C ALA A 369 -10.74 16.10 -3.90
N ASP A 370 -11.89 16.46 -3.32
CA ASP A 370 -12.66 15.50 -2.54
C ASP A 370 -14.17 15.69 -2.74
N CYS A 371 -14.68 15.15 -3.86
CA CYS A 371 -16.10 15.26 -4.17
C CYS A 371 -16.68 13.98 -4.79
N GLY A 372 -17.28 13.16 -3.93
CA GLY A 372 -17.93 11.90 -4.27
C GLY A 372 -19.47 11.92 -4.34
N THR A 373 -20.09 13.08 -4.60
CA THR A 373 -21.56 13.18 -4.68
C THR A 373 -22.12 12.47 -5.91
N ASP A 374 -23.38 12.03 -5.83
CA ASP A 374 -24.05 11.25 -6.89
C ASP A 374 -24.01 11.95 -8.26
N ASP A 375 -24.21 13.27 -8.28
CA ASP A 375 -24.21 14.08 -9.50
C ASP A 375 -22.82 14.24 -10.11
N VAL A 376 -21.78 14.41 -9.28
CA VAL A 376 -20.40 14.48 -9.75
C VAL A 376 -19.95 13.13 -10.29
N VAL A 377 -20.15 12.04 -9.54
CA VAL A 377 -19.76 10.69 -9.97
C VAL A 377 -20.51 10.29 -11.24
N LEU A 378 -21.83 10.50 -11.31
CA LEU A 378 -22.61 10.26 -12.53
C LEU A 378 -22.13 11.13 -13.70
N GLY A 379 -21.77 12.38 -13.44
CA GLY A 379 -21.17 13.28 -14.42
C GLY A 379 -19.86 12.73 -14.99
N MET A 380 -18.96 12.23 -14.14
CA MET A 380 -17.69 11.62 -14.57
C MET A 380 -17.92 10.36 -15.40
N MET A 381 -18.82 9.48 -14.96
CA MET A 381 -19.23 8.30 -15.75
C MET A 381 -19.73 8.71 -17.13
N ASN A 382 -20.62 9.72 -17.20
CA ASN A 382 -21.19 10.20 -18.46
C ASN A 382 -20.16 10.81 -19.42
N LEU A 383 -19.11 11.47 -18.88
CA LEU A 383 -17.95 11.94 -19.63
C LEU A 383 -17.05 10.79 -20.13
N GLY A 384 -17.27 9.58 -19.64
CA GLY A 384 -16.53 8.38 -20.02
C GLY A 384 -15.30 8.14 -19.16
N VAL A 385 -15.26 8.60 -17.90
CA VAL A 385 -14.27 8.15 -16.93
C VAL A 385 -14.46 6.64 -16.71
N GLU A 386 -13.39 5.89 -16.95
CA GLU A 386 -13.44 4.43 -17.00
C GLU A 386 -13.29 3.76 -15.65
N LEU A 387 -12.61 4.38 -14.68
CA LEU A 387 -12.40 3.83 -13.35
C LEU A 387 -12.83 4.84 -12.27
N ILE A 388 -13.65 4.40 -11.32
CA ILE A 388 -14.17 5.22 -10.22
C ILE A 388 -13.75 4.55 -8.91
N SER A 389 -13.00 5.28 -8.08
CA SER A 389 -12.25 4.69 -6.98
C SER A 389 -12.29 5.55 -5.70
N PRO A 390 -13.34 5.42 -4.86
CA PRO A 390 -13.27 5.88 -3.49
C PRO A 390 -12.29 5.05 -2.68
N ALA A 391 -11.96 5.54 -1.48
CA ALA A 391 -11.28 4.72 -0.49
C ALA A 391 -12.10 3.46 -0.12
N PHE A 392 -11.44 2.37 0.26
CA PHE A 392 -12.12 1.07 0.35
C PHE A 392 -13.14 0.97 1.49
N ASN A 393 -13.00 1.77 2.55
CA ASN A 393 -13.99 1.91 3.62
C ASN A 393 -15.35 2.40 3.09
N TYR A 394 -15.40 3.11 1.96
CA TYR A 394 -16.63 3.46 1.28
C TYR A 394 -17.46 2.22 0.89
N TYR A 395 -16.79 1.13 0.51
CA TYR A 395 -17.44 -0.05 -0.08
C TYR A 395 -17.94 -1.06 0.95
N VAL A 396 -17.48 -0.97 2.19
CA VAL A 396 -17.71 -2.00 3.21
C VAL A 396 -18.29 -1.43 4.49
N THR A 397 -19.02 -2.26 5.22
CA THR A 397 -19.52 -2.01 6.57
C THR A 397 -19.52 -3.31 7.35
N ALA A 398 -19.74 -3.25 8.66
CA ALA A 398 -19.98 -4.43 9.48
C ALA A 398 -21.48 -4.73 9.65
N GLU A 399 -21.86 -6.01 9.56
CA GLU A 399 -23.15 -6.53 9.98
C GLU A 399 -22.96 -7.93 10.59
N ASN A 400 -23.54 -8.21 11.77
CA ASN A 400 -23.46 -9.51 12.45
C ASN A 400 -22.02 -10.07 12.54
N HIS A 401 -21.06 -9.23 12.95
CA HIS A 401 -19.64 -9.58 13.04
C HIS A 401 -18.97 -10.00 11.72
N ARG A 402 -19.53 -9.57 10.57
CA ARG A 402 -18.98 -9.84 9.23
C ARG A 402 -18.77 -8.55 8.46
N ILE A 403 -17.74 -8.54 7.63
CA ILE A 403 -17.55 -7.52 6.60
C ILE A 403 -18.59 -7.79 5.51
N VAL A 404 -19.37 -6.78 5.16
CA VAL A 404 -20.40 -6.86 4.12
C VAL A 404 -20.37 -5.63 3.23
N GLU A 405 -20.97 -5.74 2.04
CA GLU A 405 -21.09 -4.62 1.10
C GLU A 405 -21.96 -3.47 1.67
N SER A 406 -21.39 -2.27 1.68
CA SER A 406 -22.03 -1.05 2.19
C SER A 406 -23.20 -0.57 1.32
N LYS A 407 -23.99 0.36 1.87
CA LYS A 407 -25.00 1.09 1.10
C LYS A 407 -24.38 1.98 0.02
N GLY A 408 -23.22 2.58 0.28
CA GLY A 408 -22.47 3.40 -0.68
C GLY A 408 -22.11 2.60 -1.94
N SER A 409 -21.56 1.40 -1.78
CA SER A 409 -21.26 0.48 -2.89
C SER A 409 -22.48 0.21 -3.78
N LYS A 410 -23.61 -0.13 -3.14
CA LYS A 410 -24.88 -0.42 -3.84
C LYS A 410 -25.40 0.80 -4.60
N ASN A 411 -25.19 2.01 -4.07
CA ASN A 411 -25.55 3.25 -4.74
C ASN A 411 -24.65 3.52 -5.96
N LEU A 412 -23.32 3.32 -5.86
CA LEU A 412 -22.41 3.45 -7.01
C LEU A 412 -22.78 2.48 -8.14
N LYS A 413 -23.17 1.25 -7.81
CA LYS A 413 -23.71 0.29 -8.80
C LYS A 413 -24.97 0.81 -9.50
N ALA A 414 -25.87 1.45 -8.76
CA ALA A 414 -27.07 2.06 -9.33
C ALA A 414 -26.73 3.26 -10.23
N LEU A 415 -25.76 4.10 -9.86
CA LEU A 415 -25.27 5.19 -10.72
C LEU A 415 -24.63 4.67 -12.00
N LYS A 416 -23.79 3.62 -11.90
CA LYS A 416 -23.22 2.95 -13.07
C LYS A 416 -24.33 2.45 -14.00
N ALA A 417 -25.34 1.75 -13.47
CA ALA A 417 -26.48 1.29 -14.25
C ALA A 417 -27.25 2.46 -14.92
N LYS A 418 -27.42 3.58 -14.20
CA LYS A 418 -28.06 4.80 -14.73
C LYS A 418 -27.25 5.47 -15.83
N SER A 419 -25.92 5.48 -15.74
CA SER A 419 -25.04 6.07 -16.75
C SER A 419 -25.07 5.30 -18.08
N GLY A 420 -25.26 3.97 -18.01
CA GLY A 420 -25.14 3.07 -19.17
C GLY A 420 -23.72 2.97 -19.75
N LYS A 421 -22.71 3.45 -19.01
CA LYS A 421 -21.31 3.49 -19.43
C LYS A 421 -20.54 2.28 -18.93
N ASN A 422 -19.48 1.93 -19.66
CA ASN A 422 -18.57 0.86 -19.27
C ASN A 422 -17.54 1.38 -18.25
N THR A 423 -18.02 1.66 -17.04
CA THR A 423 -17.21 2.12 -15.91
C THR A 423 -16.91 0.96 -14.96
N TYR A 424 -15.69 0.88 -14.47
CA TYR A 424 -15.21 -0.09 -13.50
C TYR A 424 -15.05 0.54 -12.12
N PHE A 425 -14.94 -0.30 -11.10
CA PHE A 425 -14.71 0.13 -9.72
C PHE A 425 -13.30 -0.29 -9.29
N GLY A 426 -12.52 0.67 -8.83
CA GLY A 426 -11.25 0.46 -8.16
C GLY A 426 -11.34 0.97 -6.72
N SER A 427 -10.26 0.88 -5.96
CA SER A 427 -10.23 1.44 -4.61
C SER A 427 -8.83 1.53 -4.03
N TRP A 428 -8.66 2.33 -2.98
CA TRP A 428 -7.38 2.65 -2.35
C TRP A 428 -7.54 2.80 -0.82
N SER A 429 -6.53 2.62 0.04
CA SER A 429 -5.28 1.87 -0.15
C SER A 429 -5.15 0.83 0.96
N LEU A 430 -5.15 -0.45 0.59
CA LEU A 430 -4.97 -1.56 1.52
C LEU A 430 -3.55 -1.52 2.13
N GLU A 431 -3.44 -1.83 3.43
CA GLU A 431 -2.18 -1.84 4.20
C GLU A 431 -1.47 -0.48 4.34
N ARG A 432 -2.12 0.62 3.95
CA ARG A 432 -1.58 1.98 4.07
C ARG A 432 -1.51 2.46 5.52
N SER A 433 -2.48 2.09 6.36
CA SER A 433 -2.44 2.30 7.80
C SER A 433 -2.07 1.01 8.52
N GLY A 434 -1.15 1.11 9.47
CA GLY A 434 -0.94 0.05 10.45
C GLY A 434 -2.02 0.11 11.54
N CYS A 435 -2.40 -1.07 12.02
CA CYS A 435 -3.21 -1.18 13.23
C CYS A 435 -2.33 -0.95 14.46
N ALA A 436 -2.75 -0.04 15.34
CA ALA A 436 -2.07 0.22 16.59
C ALA A 436 -2.52 -0.79 17.64
N SER A 437 -1.59 -1.44 18.35
CA SER A 437 -1.95 -2.10 19.61
C SER A 437 -2.52 -1.03 20.55
N HIS A 438 -3.80 -1.08 20.90
CA HIS A 438 -4.27 -0.29 22.04
C HIS A 438 -3.65 -0.87 23.32
N TYR A 439 -2.46 -0.38 23.65
CA TYR A 439 -1.86 -0.45 24.97
C TYR A 439 -2.69 0.49 25.87
N GLY A 440 -3.53 -0.05 26.77
CA GLY A 440 -4.19 0.79 27.78
C GLY A 440 -5.60 0.42 28.28
N SER A 441 -6.26 -0.66 27.83
CA SER A 441 -7.42 -1.21 28.54
C SER A 441 -6.99 -2.48 29.27
N SER A 442 -7.31 -2.57 30.56
CA SER A 442 -6.75 -3.54 31.50
C SER A 442 -7.18 -5.00 31.29
N ASN A 443 -7.81 -5.36 30.17
CA ASN A 443 -8.46 -6.68 30.02
C ASN A 443 -8.33 -7.37 28.64
N ALA A 444 -7.47 -6.92 27.72
CA ALA A 444 -7.23 -7.63 26.46
C ALA A 444 -5.76 -8.05 26.31
N THR A 445 -5.48 -9.34 26.50
CA THR A 445 -4.14 -9.93 26.33
C THR A 445 -4.06 -10.71 25.01
N PHE A 446 -3.55 -10.08 23.95
CA PHE A 446 -3.03 -10.80 22.78
C PHE A 446 -1.79 -10.09 22.21
N ASN A 447 -0.67 -10.81 22.15
CA ASN A 447 0.63 -10.30 21.71
C ASN A 447 0.72 -10.38 20.18
N ALA A 448 0.64 -9.25 19.48
CA ALA A 448 1.16 -9.19 18.10
C ALA A 448 2.69 -9.04 18.15
N GLU A 449 3.41 -9.78 17.30
CA GLU A 449 4.87 -9.66 17.20
C GLU A 449 5.27 -8.27 16.65
N LYS A 450 6.40 -7.74 17.13
CA LYS A 450 6.94 -6.46 16.67
C LYS A 450 7.24 -6.52 15.17
N GLY A 451 6.77 -5.52 14.40
CA GLY A 451 7.11 -5.35 12.99
C GLY A 451 6.10 -5.92 12.00
N LEU A 452 5.02 -6.55 12.47
CA LEU A 452 3.95 -7.06 11.61
C LEU A 452 2.67 -6.20 11.63
N GLY A 453 2.55 -5.26 12.57
CA GLY A 453 1.34 -4.43 12.77
C GLY A 453 0.43 -5.09 13.80
N ALA A 454 -0.08 -4.33 14.77
CA ALA A 454 -0.67 -4.90 15.98
C ALA A 454 -2.18 -4.65 16.11
N ILE A 455 -2.83 -5.40 16.99
CA ILE A 455 -4.28 -5.43 17.22
C ILE A 455 -4.78 -4.16 17.94
N GLY A 456 -5.52 -3.30 17.25
CA GLY A 456 -6.28 -2.16 17.77
C GLY A 456 -6.51 -1.11 16.68
N GLY A 457 -6.94 0.11 17.05
CA GLY A 457 -7.29 1.23 16.15
C GLY A 457 -6.57 1.18 14.80
N CYS A 458 -7.22 0.68 13.77
CA CYS A 458 -6.65 0.55 12.42
C CYS A 458 -6.76 1.83 11.60
N GLY A 459 -7.40 2.84 12.20
CA GLY A 459 -7.48 4.18 11.69
C GLY A 459 -8.60 4.32 10.66
N TRP A 460 -8.55 5.43 9.94
CA TRP A 460 -9.62 5.86 9.05
C TRP A 460 -10.01 4.81 8.00
N TYR A 461 -9.06 4.11 7.40
CA TYR A 461 -9.31 3.10 6.36
C TYR A 461 -10.14 1.90 6.81
N TYR A 462 -10.20 1.58 8.11
CA TYR A 462 -10.93 0.42 8.61
C TYR A 462 -12.11 0.83 9.51
N ASN A 463 -12.40 2.12 9.63
CA ASN A 463 -13.37 2.67 10.57
C ASN A 463 -14.79 2.11 10.43
N THR A 464 -15.21 1.69 9.24
CA THR A 464 -16.55 1.15 8.95
C THR A 464 -16.74 -0.31 9.37
N VAL A 465 -15.64 -1.00 9.65
CA VAL A 465 -15.64 -2.40 10.13
C VAL A 465 -15.03 -2.52 11.53
N GLU A 466 -14.27 -1.50 11.94
CA GLU A 466 -13.69 -1.27 13.26
C GLU A 466 -14.72 -1.47 14.40
N GLY A 467 -14.32 -2.10 15.50
CA GLY A 467 -15.16 -2.56 16.61
C GLY A 467 -16.05 -3.79 16.36
N GLU A 468 -16.45 -4.09 15.12
CA GLU A 468 -17.60 -4.97 14.88
C GLU A 468 -17.31 -6.27 14.12
N ALA A 469 -16.77 -6.19 12.90
CA ALA A 469 -16.50 -7.35 12.03
C ALA A 469 -15.08 -7.95 12.19
N THR A 470 -14.21 -7.16 12.84
CA THR A 470 -12.77 -7.32 13.13
C THR A 470 -11.80 -6.96 12.01
N PHE A 471 -10.71 -6.32 12.43
CA PHE A 471 -9.72 -5.56 11.66
C PHE A 471 -8.41 -5.49 12.46
N GLY A 472 -8.31 -6.17 13.61
CA GLY A 472 -7.08 -6.22 14.39
C GLY A 472 -6.17 -7.38 14.02
N GLN A 473 -6.64 -8.36 13.22
CA GLN A 473 -5.88 -9.55 12.84
C GLN A 473 -5.50 -9.50 11.34
N HIS A 474 -4.30 -9.93 10.99
CA HIS A 474 -3.84 -9.91 9.59
C HIS A 474 -4.73 -10.72 8.64
N GLU A 475 -5.36 -11.80 9.12
CA GLU A 475 -6.34 -12.57 8.36
C GLU A 475 -7.61 -11.80 7.97
N ASP A 476 -7.93 -10.69 8.62
CA ASP A 476 -9.09 -9.85 8.28
C ASP A 476 -8.97 -9.29 6.87
N THR A 477 -7.74 -9.09 6.40
CA THR A 477 -7.45 -8.73 5.01
C THR A 477 -8.06 -9.71 4.01
N LEU A 478 -8.08 -11.02 4.30
CA LEU A 478 -8.66 -12.01 3.37
C LEU A 478 -10.19 -11.87 3.26
N LEU A 479 -10.87 -11.59 4.38
CA LEU A 479 -12.31 -11.36 4.39
C LEU A 479 -12.66 -10.02 3.72
N MET A 480 -11.84 -8.99 3.95
CA MET A 480 -11.96 -7.70 3.28
C MET A 480 -11.85 -7.86 1.76
N LEU A 481 -10.80 -8.53 1.28
CA LEU A 481 -10.59 -8.82 -0.13
C LEU A 481 -11.76 -9.60 -0.73
N ASP A 482 -12.33 -10.57 0.00
CA ASP A 482 -13.47 -11.35 -0.48
C ASP A 482 -14.70 -10.50 -0.75
N VAL A 483 -15.03 -9.57 0.15
CA VAL A 483 -16.15 -8.64 -0.05
C VAL A 483 -15.87 -7.67 -1.19
N LEU A 484 -14.69 -7.05 -1.21
CA LEU A 484 -14.30 -6.07 -2.23
C LEU A 484 -14.30 -6.68 -3.65
N PHE A 485 -13.75 -7.88 -3.83
CA PHE A 485 -13.67 -8.47 -5.17
C PHE A 485 -14.94 -9.23 -5.58
N LYS A 486 -15.59 -9.99 -4.68
CA LYS A 486 -16.75 -10.81 -5.07
C LYS A 486 -18.08 -10.11 -4.91
N GLN A 487 -18.27 -9.33 -3.84
CA GLN A 487 -19.55 -8.67 -3.59
C GLN A 487 -19.60 -7.31 -4.28
N VAL A 488 -18.60 -6.46 -4.05
CA VAL A 488 -18.52 -5.12 -4.65
C VAL A 488 -18.19 -5.22 -6.14
N GLY A 489 -17.23 -6.08 -6.50
CA GLY A 489 -16.81 -6.29 -7.88
C GLY A 489 -15.71 -5.34 -8.33
N LEU A 490 -14.75 -5.05 -7.43
CA LEU A 490 -13.56 -4.30 -7.80
C LEU A 490 -12.77 -5.00 -8.91
N VAL A 491 -12.15 -4.20 -9.78
CA VAL A 491 -11.24 -4.70 -10.82
C VAL A 491 -9.77 -4.46 -10.49
N GLY A 492 -9.49 -3.56 -9.55
CA GLY A 492 -8.16 -3.21 -9.07
C GLY A 492 -8.22 -2.62 -7.66
N LEU A 493 -7.22 -2.94 -6.84
CA LEU A 493 -7.08 -2.44 -5.47
C LEU A 493 -5.63 -2.00 -5.26
N PHE A 494 -5.45 -0.73 -4.89
CA PHE A 494 -4.16 -0.19 -4.46
C PHE A 494 -3.78 -0.81 -3.11
N SER A 495 -2.55 -1.32 -3.04
CA SER A 495 -2.01 -1.95 -1.84
C SER A 495 -0.54 -1.58 -1.65
N ASP A 496 -0.18 -1.18 -0.42
CA ASP A 496 1.22 -0.93 -0.03
C ASP A 496 2.03 -2.24 -0.01
N PHE A 497 1.36 -3.40 -0.08
CA PHE A 497 1.95 -4.73 -0.17
C PHE A 497 1.18 -5.65 -1.15
N PRO A 498 1.38 -5.48 -2.47
CA PRO A 498 0.54 -6.07 -3.53
C PRO A 498 0.44 -7.60 -3.53
N ALA A 499 1.34 -8.25 -2.80
CA ALA A 499 1.34 -9.66 -2.51
C ALA A 499 0.00 -10.16 -1.97
N SER A 500 -0.56 -9.46 -0.98
CA SER A 500 -1.80 -9.87 -0.32
C SER A 500 -2.95 -9.97 -1.32
N VAL A 501 -3.07 -8.96 -2.19
CA VAL A 501 -4.07 -8.91 -3.26
C VAL A 501 -3.80 -9.97 -4.31
N SER A 502 -2.53 -10.14 -4.72
CA SER A 502 -2.14 -11.09 -5.76
C SER A 502 -2.39 -12.54 -5.36
N MET A 503 -2.05 -12.91 -4.11
CA MET A 503 -2.34 -14.24 -3.58
C MET A 503 -3.84 -14.52 -3.53
N TYR A 504 -4.62 -13.56 -3.02
CA TYR A 504 -6.07 -13.69 -3.02
C TYR A 504 -6.61 -13.84 -4.45
N SER A 505 -6.17 -12.98 -5.37
CA SER A 505 -6.60 -13.00 -6.77
C SER A 505 -6.30 -14.36 -7.42
N ASN A 506 -5.05 -14.80 -7.39
CA ASN A 506 -4.62 -16.00 -8.11
C ASN A 506 -5.13 -17.31 -7.48
N CYS A 507 -5.25 -17.37 -6.16
CA CYS A 507 -5.49 -18.62 -5.44
C CYS A 507 -6.93 -18.81 -4.99
N ILE A 508 -7.71 -17.73 -4.90
CA ILE A 508 -9.08 -17.75 -4.39
C ILE A 508 -10.05 -17.19 -5.43
N LEU A 509 -9.81 -15.98 -5.93
CA LEU A 509 -10.76 -15.30 -6.84
C LEU A 509 -10.80 -15.94 -8.22
N ASN A 510 -9.62 -16.14 -8.82
CA ASN A 510 -9.42 -16.59 -10.20
C ASN A 510 -8.86 -18.01 -10.25
N LYS A 511 -9.06 -18.80 -9.19
CA LYS A 511 -8.61 -20.20 -9.11
C LYS A 511 -9.13 -20.96 -10.33
N LYS A 512 -8.21 -21.32 -11.23
CA LYS A 512 -8.50 -22.08 -12.45
C LYS A 512 -8.70 -23.56 -12.15
#